data_AF-A0A920VF19-F1
#
_entry.id   AF-A0A920VF19-F1
#
_cell.length_a   1.000
_cell.length_b   1.000
_cell.length_c   1.000
_cell.angle_alpha   90.00
_cell.angle_beta   90.00
_cell.angle_gamma   90.00
#
_symmetry.space_group_name_H-M   'P 1'
#
loop_
_entity.id
_entity.type
_entity.pdbx_description
1 polymer ?
#
loop_
_entity_poly.entity_id
_entity_poly.type
_entity_poly.pdbx_seq_one_letter_code
_entity_poly.pdbx_strand_id
1 'polypeptide(L)'
;MGNIDIGGPTMLRAASKNFPSVAVVVDPADYAWVGQKLSEGGLTIDDRRGLAAKAFNHVSTYDAAVTKYLLKSDSADEELPGSLTISLKKITGLRYGENPHQNGALYSESNVPMGLAGARQLHGRELSYNNLMDADAAWRTASDFADSTVSVVKHANPCGLASRNDIAEAYLAAYEGDTVSAFGGIVAFNRTVTAAAAEAMEPVFYEVVIAPDYETRALEILQKKRNLRILAIDKQPDTPAYDLRPITGGVLVQASDSIEEDPTSWTVATQRAPSDAEMKDLAFAWKAAKHIKSNAIVFAKGLAMVGMGAGQPNRVVSVHLSQRSSGIRPKGQF
;
A
#
# COMPACT_ATOMS: atom_id res chain seq x y z
N MET A 1 20.04 -0.30 -27.75
CA MET A 1 19.39 -0.23 -29.09
C MET A 1 19.18 -1.60 -29.75
N GLY A 2 20.14 -2.55 -29.69
CA GLY A 2 20.03 -3.84 -30.39
C GLY A 2 18.87 -4.78 -29.97
N ASN A 3 18.11 -4.44 -28.91
CA ASN A 3 16.98 -5.22 -28.42
C ASN A 3 15.60 -4.59 -28.72
N ILE A 4 15.54 -3.49 -29.50
CA ILE A 4 14.26 -2.90 -29.92
C ILE A 4 13.81 -3.61 -31.20
N ASP A 5 12.85 -4.53 -31.07
CA ASP A 5 12.17 -5.20 -32.17
C ASP A 5 11.27 -4.24 -32.96
N ILE A 6 11.40 -4.29 -34.28
CA ILE A 6 10.60 -3.54 -35.26
C ILE A 6 9.61 -4.49 -35.98
N GLY A 7 10.05 -5.72 -36.27
CA GLY A 7 9.31 -6.68 -37.08
C GLY A 7 8.15 -7.30 -36.31
N GLY A 8 8.39 -7.71 -35.06
CA GLY A 8 7.38 -8.28 -34.18
C GLY A 8 6.18 -7.35 -34.01
N PRO A 9 6.34 -6.12 -33.49
CA PRO A 9 5.25 -5.16 -33.36
C PRO A 9 4.52 -4.87 -34.67
N THR A 10 5.24 -4.79 -35.80
CA THR A 10 4.64 -4.58 -37.12
C THR A 10 3.69 -5.72 -37.51
N MET A 11 4.14 -6.97 -37.40
CA MET A 11 3.32 -8.15 -37.70
C MET A 11 2.15 -8.28 -36.75
N LEU A 12 2.37 -8.06 -35.45
CA LEU A 12 1.31 -8.12 -34.44
C LEU A 12 0.20 -7.12 -34.72
N ARG A 13 0.54 -5.86 -35.06
CA ARG A 13 -0.45 -4.84 -35.40
C ARG A 13 -1.20 -5.17 -36.69
N ALA A 14 -0.51 -5.67 -37.72
CA ALA A 14 -1.13 -6.07 -38.97
C ALA A 14 -2.14 -7.22 -38.79
N ALA A 15 -1.75 -8.27 -38.05
CA ALA A 15 -2.61 -9.40 -37.74
C ALA A 15 -3.81 -8.98 -36.88
N SER A 16 -3.57 -8.16 -35.84
CA SER A 16 -4.62 -7.65 -34.95
C SER A 16 -5.64 -6.76 -35.67
N LYS A 17 -5.19 -5.91 -36.61
CA LYS A 17 -6.10 -5.12 -37.46
C LYS A 17 -7.01 -6.03 -38.30
N ASN A 18 -6.50 -7.17 -38.73
CA ASN A 18 -7.23 -8.14 -39.56
C ASN A 18 -7.88 -9.27 -38.75
N PHE A 19 -8.23 -9.03 -37.47
CA PHE A 19 -8.84 -10.03 -36.60
C PHE A 19 -10.12 -10.72 -37.13
N PRO A 20 -10.94 -10.13 -38.04
CA PRO A 20 -12.05 -10.88 -38.62
C PRO A 20 -11.60 -12.14 -39.36
N SER A 21 -10.37 -12.17 -39.88
CA SER A 21 -9.83 -13.25 -40.70
C SER A 21 -8.57 -13.91 -40.14
N VAL A 22 -7.86 -13.27 -39.20
CA VAL A 22 -6.57 -13.72 -38.66
C VAL A 22 -6.64 -13.83 -37.13
N ALA A 23 -6.13 -14.91 -36.56
CA ALA A 23 -5.89 -15.02 -35.12
C ALA A 23 -4.43 -14.66 -34.80
N VAL A 24 -4.21 -13.90 -33.74
CA VAL A 24 -2.89 -13.46 -33.27
C VAL A 24 -2.72 -13.91 -31.82
N VAL A 25 -1.56 -14.47 -31.46
CA VAL A 25 -1.29 -14.92 -30.09
C VAL A 25 0.04 -14.36 -29.64
N VAL A 26 0.04 -13.63 -28.51
CA VAL A 26 1.22 -12.91 -27.97
C VAL A 26 1.67 -13.45 -26.61
N ASP A 27 0.94 -14.43 -26.05
CA ASP A 27 1.16 -14.97 -24.72
C ASP A 27 1.07 -16.50 -24.75
N PRO A 28 2.14 -17.22 -24.36
CA PRO A 28 2.13 -18.68 -24.30
C PRO A 28 1.02 -19.28 -23.44
N ALA A 29 0.50 -18.55 -22.46
CA ALA A 29 -0.62 -19.02 -21.62
C ALA A 29 -1.90 -19.29 -22.43
N ASP A 30 -2.06 -18.67 -23.60
CA ASP A 30 -3.24 -18.85 -24.44
C ASP A 30 -3.14 -20.10 -25.34
N TYR A 31 -1.97 -20.75 -25.45
CA TYR A 31 -1.75 -21.83 -26.42
C TYR A 31 -2.70 -23.01 -26.21
N ALA A 32 -2.91 -23.44 -24.97
CA ALA A 32 -3.79 -24.56 -24.66
C ALA A 32 -5.25 -24.26 -25.07
N TRP A 33 -5.75 -23.08 -24.71
CA TRP A 33 -7.11 -22.66 -25.04
C TRP A 33 -7.31 -22.47 -26.55
N VAL A 34 -6.36 -21.83 -27.24
CA VAL A 34 -6.40 -21.70 -28.70
C VAL A 34 -6.38 -23.07 -29.38
N GLY A 35 -5.50 -23.96 -28.93
CA GLY A 35 -5.41 -25.33 -29.45
C GLY A 35 -6.73 -26.09 -29.31
N GLN A 36 -7.37 -26.00 -28.14
CA GLN A 36 -8.69 -26.57 -27.90
C GLN A 36 -9.74 -25.99 -28.88
N LYS A 37 -9.84 -24.67 -28.98
CA LYS A 37 -10.78 -24.00 -29.89
C LYS A 37 -10.58 -24.42 -31.34
N LEU A 38 -9.33 -24.56 -31.79
CA LEU A 38 -9.02 -25.03 -33.14
C LEU A 38 -9.49 -26.48 -33.37
N SER A 39 -9.42 -27.34 -32.37
CA SER A 39 -9.95 -28.71 -32.45
C SER A 39 -11.49 -28.79 -32.42
N GLU A 40 -12.16 -27.77 -31.85
CA GLU A 40 -13.62 -27.71 -31.67
C GLU A 40 -14.35 -26.89 -32.76
N GLY A 41 -13.72 -26.71 -33.93
CA GLY A 41 -14.34 -25.99 -35.07
C GLY A 41 -13.83 -24.57 -35.30
N GLY A 42 -12.78 -24.16 -34.57
CA GLY A 42 -12.08 -22.91 -34.78
C GLY A 42 -12.46 -21.80 -33.80
N LEU A 43 -11.68 -20.72 -33.83
CA LEU A 43 -11.95 -19.51 -33.05
C LEU A 43 -13.17 -18.78 -33.63
N THR A 44 -14.04 -18.28 -32.76
CA THR A 44 -15.11 -17.37 -33.16
C THR A 44 -14.55 -15.98 -33.49
N ILE A 45 -15.39 -15.11 -34.06
CA ILE A 45 -15.01 -13.71 -34.29
C ILE A 45 -14.71 -12.97 -32.98
N ASP A 46 -15.43 -13.29 -31.89
CA ASP A 46 -15.24 -12.67 -30.59
C ASP A 46 -13.94 -13.16 -29.92
N ASP A 47 -13.62 -14.45 -30.06
CA ASP A 47 -12.34 -15.01 -29.62
C ASP A 47 -11.17 -14.28 -30.30
N ARG A 48 -11.22 -14.09 -31.63
CA ARG A 48 -10.20 -13.35 -32.38
C ARG A 48 -10.14 -11.87 -32.00
N ARG A 49 -11.27 -11.24 -31.73
CA ARG A 49 -11.32 -9.85 -31.26
C ARG A 49 -10.61 -9.71 -29.91
N GLY A 50 -10.84 -10.64 -28.98
CA GLY A 50 -10.16 -10.68 -27.68
C GLY A 50 -8.64 -10.83 -27.82
N LEU A 51 -8.20 -11.76 -28.66
CA LEU A 51 -6.79 -11.96 -29.00
C LEU A 51 -6.14 -10.72 -29.63
N ALA A 52 -6.82 -10.05 -30.56
CA ALA A 52 -6.34 -8.83 -31.17
C ALA A 52 -6.23 -7.66 -30.18
N ALA A 53 -7.21 -7.51 -29.28
CA ALA A 53 -7.14 -6.51 -28.21
C ALA A 53 -5.94 -6.77 -27.27
N LYS A 54 -5.69 -8.04 -26.91
CA LYS A 54 -4.52 -8.45 -26.12
C LYS A 54 -3.21 -8.12 -26.83
N ALA A 55 -3.11 -8.37 -28.14
CA ALA A 55 -1.93 -8.06 -28.94
C ALA A 55 -1.65 -6.55 -29.07
N PHE A 56 -2.68 -5.71 -29.28
CA PHE A 56 -2.50 -4.26 -29.26
C PHE A 56 -2.05 -3.74 -27.89
N ASN A 57 -2.59 -4.28 -26.79
CA ASN A 57 -2.15 -3.94 -25.45
C ASN A 57 -0.68 -4.32 -25.22
N HIS A 58 -0.26 -5.52 -25.65
CA HIS A 58 1.13 -5.97 -25.57
C HIS A 58 2.10 -5.02 -26.28
N VAL A 59 1.79 -4.62 -27.51
CA VAL A 59 2.61 -3.65 -28.26
C VAL A 59 2.62 -2.28 -27.58
N SER A 60 1.49 -1.81 -27.05
CA SER A 60 1.43 -0.54 -26.31
C SER A 60 2.32 -0.55 -25.05
N THR A 61 2.33 -1.64 -24.29
CA THR A 61 3.21 -1.78 -23.12
C THR A 61 4.68 -1.83 -23.53
N TYR A 62 5.00 -2.50 -24.63
CA TYR A 62 6.34 -2.54 -25.20
C TYR A 62 6.83 -1.14 -25.63
N ASP A 63 6.03 -0.39 -26.39
CA ASP A 63 6.37 0.96 -26.84
C ASP A 63 6.54 1.94 -25.66
N ALA A 64 5.74 1.78 -24.61
CA ALA A 64 5.89 2.56 -23.36
C ALA A 64 7.25 2.27 -22.67
N ALA A 65 7.66 1.00 -22.60
CA ALA A 65 8.95 0.62 -22.04
C ALA A 65 10.14 1.16 -22.87
N VAL A 66 10.04 1.11 -24.20
CA VAL A 66 11.03 1.70 -25.11
C VAL A 66 11.11 3.22 -24.92
N THR A 67 9.96 3.90 -24.81
CA THR A 67 9.91 5.35 -24.57
C THR A 67 10.59 5.72 -23.26
N LYS A 68 10.27 5.00 -22.16
CA LYS A 68 10.92 5.19 -20.85
C LYS A 68 12.43 5.00 -20.93
N TYR A 69 12.90 3.99 -21.65
CA TYR A 69 14.33 3.74 -21.86
C TYR A 69 15.01 4.88 -22.64
N LEU A 70 14.37 5.40 -23.69
CA LEU A 70 14.91 6.48 -24.51
C LEU A 70 14.90 7.85 -23.81
N LEU A 71 13.97 8.07 -22.88
CA LEU A 71 13.87 9.32 -22.10
C LEU A 71 14.85 9.39 -20.92
N LYS A 72 15.50 8.29 -20.55
CA LYS A 72 16.44 8.26 -19.42
C LYS A 72 17.65 9.15 -19.75
N SER A 73 17.70 10.36 -19.21
CA SER A 73 18.87 11.25 -19.29
C SER A 73 19.82 10.98 -18.12
N ASP A 74 21.13 11.07 -18.36
CA ASP A 74 22.19 10.93 -17.35
C ASP A 74 22.31 12.16 -16.42
N SER A 75 21.35 13.08 -16.45
CA SER A 75 21.35 14.31 -15.66
C SER A 75 20.66 14.10 -14.31
N ALA A 76 21.38 14.38 -13.23
CA ALA A 76 20.92 14.22 -11.83
C ALA A 76 19.84 15.23 -11.38
N ASP A 77 19.33 16.07 -12.27
CA ASP A 77 18.20 16.97 -12.03
C ASP A 77 16.92 16.28 -12.52
N GLU A 78 16.28 15.50 -11.64
CA GLU A 78 15.08 14.70 -11.94
C GLU A 78 13.82 15.57 -12.11
N GLU A 79 13.70 16.27 -13.24
CA GLU A 79 12.41 16.78 -13.70
C GLU A 79 11.50 15.63 -14.18
N LEU A 80 10.20 15.71 -13.90
CA LEU A 80 9.22 14.76 -14.43
C LEU A 80 9.20 14.82 -15.97
N PRO A 81 9.04 13.67 -16.66
CA PRO A 81 9.09 13.64 -18.13
C PRO A 81 7.92 14.41 -18.74
N GLY A 82 8.15 15.04 -19.89
CA GLY A 82 7.10 15.75 -20.65
C GLY A 82 5.94 14.87 -21.13
N SER A 83 6.11 13.54 -21.13
CA SER A 83 5.04 12.57 -21.33
C SER A 83 5.22 11.39 -20.36
N LEU A 84 4.16 11.04 -19.64
CA LEU A 84 4.14 9.92 -18.69
C LEU A 84 3.14 8.86 -19.16
N THR A 85 3.62 7.62 -19.31
CA THR A 85 2.78 6.46 -19.60
C THR A 85 2.79 5.51 -18.41
N ILE A 86 1.61 5.23 -17.84
CA ILE A 86 1.44 4.28 -16.73
C ILE A 86 0.69 3.07 -17.29
N SER A 87 1.36 1.92 -17.36
CA SER A 87 0.78 0.68 -17.88
C SER A 87 0.38 -0.21 -16.72
N LEU A 88 -0.92 -0.42 -16.54
CA LEU A 88 -1.48 -1.22 -15.45
C LEU A 88 -2.13 -2.48 -15.98
N LYS A 89 -1.83 -3.62 -15.34
CA LYS A 89 -2.47 -4.91 -15.61
C LYS A 89 -3.35 -5.30 -14.44
N LYS A 90 -4.57 -5.76 -14.74
CA LYS A 90 -5.52 -6.22 -13.72
C LYS A 90 -4.99 -7.49 -13.06
N ILE A 91 -4.89 -7.47 -11.74
CA ILE A 91 -4.57 -8.65 -10.92
C ILE A 91 -5.86 -9.41 -10.62
N THR A 92 -6.85 -8.72 -10.05
CA THR A 92 -8.13 -9.33 -9.69
C THR A 92 -9.27 -8.32 -9.70
N GLY A 93 -10.49 -8.81 -9.88
CA GLY A 93 -11.71 -8.01 -9.64
C GLY A 93 -12.01 -7.97 -8.15
N LEU A 94 -12.57 -6.85 -7.68
CA LEU A 94 -13.08 -6.72 -6.32
C LEU A 94 -14.61 -6.72 -6.36
N ARG A 95 -15.23 -7.15 -5.26
CA ARG A 95 -16.70 -7.23 -5.16
C ARG A 95 -17.38 -5.87 -5.42
N TYR A 96 -16.76 -4.79 -4.97
CA TYR A 96 -17.14 -3.40 -5.20
C TYR A 96 -15.92 -2.50 -4.93
N GLY A 97 -16.03 -1.21 -5.27
CA GLY A 97 -15.05 -0.17 -4.97
C GLY A 97 -15.11 0.26 -3.49
N GLU A 98 -14.91 1.54 -3.21
CA GLU A 98 -15.05 2.07 -1.85
C GLU A 98 -16.47 1.89 -1.30
N ASN A 99 -17.48 2.02 -2.19
CA ASN A 99 -18.90 1.84 -1.88
C ASN A 99 -19.54 0.71 -2.72
N PRO A 100 -20.60 0.03 -2.21
CA PRO A 100 -21.19 -1.14 -2.87
C PRO A 100 -21.69 -0.96 -4.31
N HIS A 101 -22.04 0.27 -4.71
CA HIS A 101 -22.54 0.59 -6.05
C HIS A 101 -21.42 0.85 -7.07
N GLN A 102 -20.16 0.91 -6.62
CA GLN A 102 -18.99 1.17 -7.46
C GLN A 102 -18.32 -0.14 -7.84
N ASN A 103 -17.82 -0.27 -9.06
CA ASN A 103 -16.97 -1.40 -9.46
C ASN A 103 -15.54 -1.20 -8.92
N GLY A 104 -14.90 -2.28 -8.48
CA GLY A 104 -13.52 -2.26 -7.98
C GLY A 104 -12.65 -3.34 -8.62
N ALA A 105 -11.35 -3.07 -8.73
CA ALA A 105 -10.35 -4.05 -9.17
C ALA A 105 -8.96 -3.62 -8.68
N LEU A 106 -8.09 -4.59 -8.45
CA LEU A 106 -6.68 -4.36 -8.14
C LEU A 106 -5.85 -4.49 -9.42
N TYR A 107 -4.93 -3.55 -9.63
CA TYR A 107 -4.01 -3.52 -10.77
C TYR A 107 -2.55 -3.39 -10.29
N SER A 108 -1.60 -3.77 -11.14
CA SER A 108 -0.16 -3.54 -10.93
C SER A 108 0.56 -3.26 -12.25
N GLU A 109 1.67 -2.54 -12.18
CA GLU A 109 2.57 -2.30 -13.32
C GLU A 109 3.41 -3.54 -13.67
N SER A 110 3.64 -4.43 -12.70
CA SER A 110 4.49 -5.62 -12.86
C SER A 110 3.66 -6.88 -13.10
N ASN A 111 4.21 -7.81 -13.87
CA ASN A 111 3.68 -9.18 -13.97
C ASN A 111 3.90 -10.00 -12.69
N VAL A 112 4.86 -9.59 -11.86
CA VAL A 112 5.10 -10.12 -10.51
C VAL A 112 4.88 -8.96 -9.54
N PRO A 113 3.64 -8.79 -9.02
CA PRO A 113 3.31 -7.69 -8.12
C PRO A 113 4.13 -7.79 -6.82
N MET A 114 4.54 -6.64 -6.29
CA MET A 114 5.21 -6.50 -5.00
C MET A 114 4.39 -5.62 -4.06
N GLY A 115 4.80 -5.54 -2.78
CA GLY A 115 4.05 -4.81 -1.76
C GLY A 115 2.65 -5.40 -1.56
N LEU A 116 1.67 -4.57 -1.22
CA LEU A 116 0.33 -5.07 -0.93
C LEU A 116 -0.32 -5.77 -2.12
N ALA A 117 -0.06 -5.31 -3.35
CA ALA A 117 -0.60 -5.94 -4.54
C ALA A 117 -0.09 -7.38 -4.75
N GLY A 118 1.08 -7.70 -4.18
CA GLY A 118 1.69 -9.04 -4.17
C GLY A 118 1.50 -9.82 -2.87
N ALA A 119 0.77 -9.27 -1.89
CA ALA A 119 0.60 -9.93 -0.59
C ALA A 119 -0.14 -11.27 -0.72
N ARG A 120 0.35 -12.28 -0.01
CA ARG A 120 -0.25 -13.62 0.03
C ARG A 120 -1.30 -13.68 1.12
N GLN A 121 -2.53 -13.97 0.73
CA GLN A 121 -3.60 -14.22 1.70
C GLN A 121 -3.51 -15.64 2.24
N LEU A 122 -3.21 -15.77 3.54
CA LEU A 122 -3.04 -17.05 4.25
C LEU A 122 -4.34 -17.59 4.84
N HIS A 123 -5.34 -16.72 5.04
CA HIS A 123 -6.62 -17.08 5.67
C HIS A 123 -7.69 -16.02 5.39
N GLY A 124 -8.94 -16.37 5.68
CA GLY A 124 -10.06 -15.44 5.75
C GLY A 124 -10.85 -15.28 4.46
N ARG A 125 -11.79 -14.34 4.48
CA ARG A 125 -12.63 -13.99 3.33
C ARG A 125 -11.86 -13.17 2.30
N GLU A 126 -12.38 -13.07 1.07
CA GLU A 126 -11.84 -12.14 0.07
C GLU A 126 -11.69 -10.70 0.62
N LEU A 127 -10.63 -10.03 0.17
CA LEU A 127 -10.33 -8.64 0.50
C LEU A 127 -11.28 -7.69 -0.24
N SER A 128 -11.78 -6.68 0.46
CA SER A 128 -12.49 -5.55 -0.15
C SER A 128 -11.53 -4.46 -0.61
N TYR A 129 -12.05 -3.48 -1.37
CA TYR A 129 -11.30 -2.27 -1.74
C TYR A 129 -10.74 -1.53 -0.51
N ASN A 130 -11.59 -1.31 0.50
CA ASN A 130 -11.17 -0.63 1.72
C ASN A 130 -10.19 -1.47 2.54
N ASN A 131 -10.30 -2.81 2.52
CA ASN A 131 -9.30 -3.65 3.16
C ASN A 131 -7.93 -3.48 2.52
N LEU A 132 -7.85 -3.38 1.20
CA LEU A 132 -6.58 -3.12 0.52
C LEU A 132 -6.05 -1.72 0.87
N MET A 133 -6.89 -0.68 0.76
CA MET A 133 -6.48 0.68 1.08
C MET A 133 -5.95 0.83 2.51
N ASP A 134 -6.68 0.30 3.50
CA ASP A 134 -6.29 0.40 4.91
C ASP A 134 -5.10 -0.52 5.25
N ALA A 135 -4.96 -1.68 4.59
CA ALA A 135 -3.80 -2.56 4.77
C ALA A 135 -2.52 -1.95 4.20
N ASP A 136 -2.60 -1.22 3.07
CA ASP A 136 -1.46 -0.50 2.52
C ASP A 136 -1.02 0.62 3.47
N ALA A 137 -1.99 1.40 3.98
CA ALA A 137 -1.71 2.46 4.94
C ALA A 137 -1.10 1.92 6.24
N ALA A 138 -1.64 0.82 6.79
CA ALA A 138 -1.09 0.17 7.99
C ALA A 138 0.32 -0.35 7.74
N TRP A 139 0.53 -1.07 6.63
CA TRP A 139 1.84 -1.60 6.28
C TRP A 139 2.86 -0.49 6.09
N ARG A 140 2.55 0.54 5.27
CA ARG A 140 3.42 1.71 5.06
C ARG A 140 3.78 2.41 6.36
N THR A 141 2.82 2.56 7.27
CA THR A 141 3.05 3.21 8.57
C THR A 141 4.02 2.41 9.41
N ALA A 142 3.80 1.09 9.56
CA ALA A 142 4.68 0.24 10.38
C ALA A 142 6.06 0.03 9.74
N SER A 143 6.13 -0.16 8.41
CA SER A 143 7.37 -0.46 7.68
C SER A 143 8.28 0.74 7.51
N ASP A 144 7.78 1.96 7.73
CA ASP A 144 8.63 3.16 7.74
C ASP A 144 9.58 3.14 8.95
N PHE A 145 9.23 2.46 10.04
CA PHE A 145 10.09 2.39 11.24
C PHE A 145 11.11 1.24 11.15
N ALA A 146 12.35 1.54 11.52
CA ALA A 146 13.41 0.55 11.58
C ALA A 146 13.29 -0.38 12.80
N ASP A 147 12.77 0.11 13.93
CA ASP A 147 12.53 -0.70 15.14
C ASP A 147 11.37 -1.70 14.96
N SER A 148 11.15 -2.61 15.91
CA SER A 148 9.95 -3.46 15.90
C SER A 148 8.71 -2.61 16.19
N THR A 149 7.85 -2.45 15.18
CA THR A 149 6.75 -1.49 15.18
C THR A 149 5.43 -2.13 14.75
N VAL A 150 4.36 -1.73 15.43
CA VAL A 150 3.00 -2.12 15.12
C VAL A 150 2.16 -0.88 14.88
N SER A 151 1.36 -0.91 13.82
CA SER A 151 0.35 0.12 13.56
C SER A 151 -1.05 -0.51 13.53
N VAL A 152 -2.03 0.24 14.02
CA VAL A 152 -3.45 -0.07 13.93
C VAL A 152 -4.12 1.06 13.17
N VAL A 153 -4.72 0.75 12.02
CA VAL A 153 -5.32 1.71 11.10
C VAL A 153 -6.81 1.48 10.97
N LYS A 154 -7.54 2.57 10.81
CA LYS A 154 -8.95 2.56 10.40
C LYS A 154 -9.21 3.75 9.48
N HIS A 155 -9.79 3.51 8.31
CA HIS A 155 -10.07 4.55 7.30
C HIS A 155 -8.81 5.38 6.96
N ALA A 156 -7.73 4.69 6.62
CA ALA A 156 -6.42 5.21 6.22
C ALA A 156 -5.74 6.14 7.24
N ASN A 157 -6.16 6.14 8.51
CA ASN A 157 -5.47 6.86 9.59
C ASN A 157 -5.04 5.86 10.69
N PRO A 158 -3.81 5.94 11.19
CA PRO A 158 -3.36 5.13 12.31
C PRO A 158 -4.03 5.60 13.61
N CYS A 159 -4.93 4.81 14.18
CA CYS A 159 -5.48 5.05 15.52
C CYS A 159 -4.55 4.55 16.64
N GLY A 160 -3.60 3.66 16.30
CA GLY A 160 -2.57 3.16 17.18
C GLY A 160 -1.24 3.01 16.45
N LEU A 161 -0.12 3.36 17.11
CA LEU A 161 1.22 3.16 16.57
C LEU A 161 2.22 3.09 17.73
N ALA A 162 3.08 2.07 17.75
CA ALA A 162 4.13 1.98 18.76
C ALA A 162 5.32 1.13 18.30
N SER A 163 6.51 1.50 18.81
CA SER A 163 7.75 0.74 18.67
C SER A 163 8.23 0.22 20.02
N ARG A 164 8.62 -1.06 20.09
CA ARG A 164 9.21 -1.69 21.29
C ARG A 164 10.32 -2.65 20.87
N ASN A 165 11.02 -3.24 21.85
CA ASN A 165 11.98 -4.31 21.56
C ASN A 165 11.26 -5.62 21.22
N ASP A 166 10.17 -5.92 21.95
CA ASP A 166 9.30 -7.06 21.70
C ASP A 166 8.07 -6.65 20.88
N ILE A 167 7.71 -7.48 19.90
CA ILE A 167 6.63 -7.15 18.96
C ILE A 167 5.23 -7.28 19.58
N ALA A 168 5.04 -8.13 20.59
CA ALA A 168 3.78 -8.24 21.31
C ALA A 168 3.57 -7.03 22.23
N GLU A 169 4.64 -6.55 22.88
CA GLU A 169 4.61 -5.28 23.62
C GLU A 169 4.32 -4.08 22.70
N ALA A 170 4.91 -4.05 21.49
CA ALA A 170 4.60 -3.02 20.50
C ALA A 170 3.11 -3.04 20.11
N TYR A 171 2.54 -4.23 19.91
CA TYR A 171 1.10 -4.36 19.65
C TYR A 171 0.25 -3.84 20.79
N LEU A 172 0.53 -4.25 22.04
CA LEU A 172 -0.24 -3.80 23.20
C LEU A 172 -0.20 -2.28 23.33
N ALA A 173 0.98 -1.67 23.21
CA ALA A 173 1.13 -0.21 23.26
C ALA A 173 0.43 0.51 22.10
N ALA A 174 0.43 -0.06 20.89
CA ALA A 174 -0.30 0.49 19.76
C ALA A 174 -1.83 0.39 19.97
N TYR A 175 -2.31 -0.74 20.48
CA TYR A 175 -3.73 -0.97 20.78
C TYR A 175 -4.23 -0.01 21.87
N GLU A 176 -3.43 0.25 22.90
CA GLU A 176 -3.75 1.19 23.98
C GLU A 176 -3.89 2.65 23.53
N GLY A 177 -3.34 3.01 22.36
CA GLY A 177 -3.46 4.38 21.81
C GLY A 177 -4.91 4.82 21.60
N ASP A 178 -5.76 3.93 21.06
CA ASP A 178 -7.21 4.12 20.96
C ASP A 178 -7.92 2.78 20.78
N THR A 179 -8.25 2.13 21.90
CA THR A 179 -8.88 0.80 21.92
C THR A 179 -10.28 0.79 21.29
N VAL A 180 -10.98 1.92 21.30
CA VAL A 180 -12.33 2.07 20.72
C VAL A 180 -12.24 2.10 19.20
N SER A 181 -11.34 2.91 18.65
CA SER A 181 -11.14 3.00 17.20
C SER A 181 -10.48 1.75 16.62
N ALA A 182 -9.65 1.04 17.38
CA ALA A 182 -9.01 -0.20 16.96
C ALA A 182 -10.01 -1.32 16.57
N PHE A 183 -11.22 -1.32 17.14
CA PHE A 183 -12.24 -2.31 16.82
C PHE A 183 -12.67 -2.23 15.34
N GLY A 184 -12.52 -3.34 14.63
CA GLY A 184 -12.76 -3.44 13.19
C GLY A 184 -11.68 -2.76 12.34
N GLY A 185 -10.53 -2.42 12.94
CA GLY A 185 -9.39 -1.88 12.23
C GLY A 185 -8.58 -2.94 11.49
N ILE A 186 -7.45 -2.50 10.96
CA ILE A 186 -6.41 -3.32 10.35
C ILE A 186 -5.13 -3.14 11.15
N VAL A 187 -4.45 -4.23 11.47
CA VAL A 187 -3.20 -4.20 12.22
C VAL A 187 -2.04 -4.67 11.35
N ALA A 188 -0.96 -3.89 11.33
CA ALA A 188 0.26 -4.20 10.61
C ALA A 188 1.45 -4.33 11.54
N PHE A 189 2.24 -5.38 11.34
CA PHE A 189 3.46 -5.68 12.09
C PHE A 189 4.65 -5.62 11.13
N ASN A 190 5.67 -4.79 11.39
CA ASN A 190 6.86 -4.76 10.51
C ASN A 190 7.88 -5.88 10.80
N ARG A 191 7.52 -6.83 11.66
CA ARG A 191 8.27 -8.05 12.03
C ARG A 191 7.32 -9.24 12.06
N THR A 192 7.90 -10.44 12.14
CA THR A 192 7.15 -11.69 12.30
C THR A 192 6.19 -11.61 13.49
N VAL A 193 4.94 -12.01 13.30
CA VAL A 193 3.95 -12.06 14.38
C VAL A 193 4.22 -13.28 15.25
N THR A 194 4.42 -13.04 16.55
CA THR A 194 4.67 -14.09 17.55
C THR A 194 3.36 -14.66 18.12
N ALA A 195 3.43 -15.83 18.75
CA ALA A 195 2.30 -16.42 19.46
C ALA A 195 1.73 -15.45 20.52
N ALA A 196 2.59 -14.78 21.29
CA ALA A 196 2.17 -13.80 22.30
C ALA A 196 1.40 -12.62 21.70
N ALA A 197 1.83 -12.10 20.56
CA ALA A 197 1.11 -11.04 19.85
C ALA A 197 -0.26 -11.54 19.34
N ALA A 198 -0.32 -12.78 18.84
CA ALA A 198 -1.58 -13.40 18.41
C ALA A 198 -2.57 -13.62 19.56
N GLU A 199 -2.10 -14.04 20.74
CA GLU A 199 -2.92 -14.20 21.95
C GLU A 199 -3.46 -12.85 22.44
N ALA A 200 -2.61 -11.82 22.45
CA ALA A 200 -3.01 -10.47 22.83
C ALA A 200 -4.09 -9.87 21.90
N MET A 201 -4.18 -10.34 20.65
CA MET A 201 -5.23 -9.95 19.68
C MET A 201 -6.54 -10.73 19.84
N GLU A 202 -6.58 -11.83 20.60
CA GLU A 202 -7.76 -12.69 20.74
C GLU A 202 -9.05 -11.95 21.15
N PRO A 203 -9.05 -11.01 22.13
CA PRO A 203 -10.28 -10.34 22.54
C PRO A 203 -10.75 -9.26 21.55
N VAL A 204 -9.91 -8.87 20.57
CA VAL A 204 -10.18 -7.75 19.66
C VAL A 204 -10.69 -8.26 18.31
N PHE A 205 -11.63 -7.54 17.72
CA PHE A 205 -12.07 -7.78 16.34
C PHE A 205 -11.23 -6.93 15.38
N TYR A 206 -10.48 -7.59 14.49
CA TYR A 206 -9.77 -6.99 13.37
C TYR A 206 -10.31 -7.54 12.05
N GLU A 207 -10.33 -6.70 11.01
CA GLU A 207 -10.68 -7.17 9.66
C GLU A 207 -9.50 -7.84 8.96
N VAL A 208 -8.30 -7.27 9.14
CA VAL A 208 -7.06 -7.71 8.50
C VAL A 208 -5.91 -7.63 9.49
N VAL A 209 -5.04 -8.64 9.47
CA VAL A 209 -3.69 -8.61 10.07
C VAL A 209 -2.70 -8.79 8.93
N ILE A 210 -1.68 -7.93 8.85
CA ILE A 210 -0.63 -7.97 7.82
C ILE A 210 0.76 -7.93 8.44
N ALA A 211 1.66 -8.79 7.96
CA ALA A 211 3.02 -8.92 8.49
C ALA A 211 3.95 -9.54 7.45
N PRO A 212 5.29 -9.44 7.61
CA PRO A 212 6.22 -10.17 6.75
C PRO A 212 6.08 -11.68 6.89
N ASP A 213 5.88 -12.16 8.12
CA ASP A 213 5.71 -13.58 8.40
C ASP A 213 4.97 -13.81 9.73
N TYR A 214 4.67 -15.08 10.03
CA TYR A 214 3.98 -15.51 11.23
C TYR A 214 4.68 -16.74 11.80
N GLU A 215 4.87 -16.78 13.12
CA GLU A 215 5.15 -18.06 13.78
C GLU A 215 4.01 -19.05 13.52
N THR A 216 4.31 -20.34 13.41
CA THR A 216 3.30 -21.38 13.19
C THR A 216 2.18 -21.29 14.23
N ARG A 217 2.55 -21.11 15.51
CA ARG A 217 1.58 -20.99 16.59
C ARG A 217 0.74 -19.72 16.50
N ALA A 218 1.33 -18.59 16.09
CA ALA A 218 0.59 -17.35 15.87
C ALA A 218 -0.47 -17.52 14.78
N LEU A 219 -0.10 -18.17 13.67
CA LEU A 219 -1.02 -18.41 12.56
C LEU A 219 -2.18 -19.32 12.98
N GLU A 220 -1.93 -20.40 13.72
CA GLU A 220 -2.97 -21.27 14.28
C GLU A 220 -3.98 -20.52 15.15
N ILE A 221 -3.50 -19.61 16.01
CA ILE A 221 -4.35 -18.81 16.91
C ILE A 221 -5.23 -17.86 16.09
N LEU A 222 -4.64 -17.13 15.16
CA LEU A 222 -5.35 -16.17 14.32
C LEU A 222 -6.37 -16.84 13.40
N GLN A 223 -6.06 -18.02 12.87
CA GLN A 223 -6.96 -18.79 11.98
C GLN A 223 -8.25 -19.25 12.66
N LYS A 224 -8.31 -19.30 14.00
CA LYS A 224 -9.57 -19.53 14.74
C LYS A 224 -10.63 -18.47 14.43
N LYS A 225 -10.22 -17.25 14.06
CA LYS A 225 -11.14 -16.17 13.63
C LYS A 225 -11.48 -16.37 12.14
N ARG A 226 -12.57 -17.09 11.86
CA ARG A 226 -13.00 -17.46 10.48
C ARG A 226 -12.98 -16.32 9.44
N ASN A 227 -13.31 -15.09 9.85
CA ASN A 227 -13.45 -13.95 8.93
C ASN A 227 -12.21 -13.06 8.86
N LEU A 228 -11.23 -13.26 9.74
CA LEU A 228 -10.00 -12.45 9.77
C LEU A 228 -9.17 -12.75 8.51
N ARG A 229 -8.80 -11.71 7.76
CA ARG A 229 -7.82 -11.87 6.67
C ARG A 229 -6.42 -11.81 7.26
N ILE A 230 -5.61 -12.79 6.93
CA ILE A 230 -4.21 -12.85 7.35
C ILE A 230 -3.36 -12.71 6.10
N LEU A 231 -2.55 -11.67 6.02
CA LEU A 231 -1.74 -11.34 4.85
C LEU A 231 -0.25 -11.45 5.19
N ALA A 232 0.47 -12.28 4.45
CA ALA A 232 1.93 -12.23 4.42
C ALA A 232 2.38 -11.32 3.28
N ILE A 233 3.23 -10.35 3.59
CA ILE A 233 3.72 -9.34 2.63
C ILE A 233 5.24 -9.31 2.65
N ASP A 234 5.88 -9.49 1.50
CA ASP A 234 7.33 -9.28 1.42
C ASP A 234 7.65 -7.79 1.58
N LYS A 235 8.93 -7.47 1.82
CA LYS A 235 9.37 -6.07 1.95
C LYS A 235 8.81 -5.23 0.79
N GLN A 236 8.38 -4.01 1.09
CA GLN A 236 7.96 -3.06 0.06
C GLN A 236 9.02 -2.97 -1.04
N PRO A 237 8.62 -2.87 -2.32
CA PRO A 237 9.56 -2.50 -3.36
C PRO A 237 10.20 -1.16 -2.97
N ASP A 238 11.41 -0.89 -3.49
CA ASP A 238 11.97 0.46 -3.42
C ASP A 238 10.88 1.45 -3.87
N THR A 239 10.80 2.57 -3.15
CA THR A 239 9.67 3.50 -3.10
C THR A 239 8.99 3.66 -4.47
N PRO A 240 7.64 3.62 -4.56
CA PRO A 240 6.96 3.88 -5.83
C PRO A 240 7.51 5.18 -6.43
N ALA A 241 7.91 5.13 -7.70
CA ALA A 241 8.54 6.28 -8.34
C ALA A 241 7.64 7.52 -8.24
N TYR A 242 6.32 7.33 -8.32
CA TYR A 242 5.34 8.41 -8.28
C TYR A 242 4.14 8.11 -7.39
N ASP A 243 3.63 9.16 -6.76
CA ASP A 243 2.28 9.25 -6.21
C ASP A 243 1.38 9.95 -7.23
N LEU A 244 0.21 9.34 -7.49
CA LEU A 244 -0.71 9.74 -8.54
C LEU A 244 -2.04 10.15 -7.93
N ARG A 245 -2.44 11.40 -8.16
CA ARG A 245 -3.69 11.95 -7.63
C ARG A 245 -4.60 12.43 -8.76
N PRO A 246 -5.68 11.69 -9.07
CA PRO A 246 -6.69 12.15 -10.02
C PRO A 246 -7.30 13.48 -9.57
N ILE A 247 -7.50 14.37 -10.54
CA ILE A 247 -8.26 15.62 -10.41
C ILE A 247 -9.24 15.73 -11.57
N THR A 248 -10.22 16.63 -11.49
CA THR A 248 -11.14 16.84 -12.62
C THR A 248 -10.37 17.24 -13.87
N GLY A 249 -10.41 16.39 -14.90
CA GLY A 249 -9.75 16.63 -16.19
C GLY A 249 -8.27 16.29 -16.26
N GLY A 250 -7.66 15.70 -15.22
CA GLY A 250 -6.24 15.37 -15.23
C GLY A 250 -5.76 14.52 -14.04
N VAL A 251 -4.44 14.43 -13.89
CA VAL A 251 -3.75 13.73 -12.79
C VAL A 251 -2.57 14.58 -12.33
N LEU A 252 -2.41 14.72 -11.01
CA LEU A 252 -1.19 15.24 -10.40
C LEU A 252 -0.22 14.08 -10.17
N VAL A 253 1.06 14.31 -10.44
CA VAL A 253 2.15 13.33 -10.29
C VAL A 253 3.23 13.98 -9.42
N GLN A 254 3.70 13.28 -8.40
CA GLN A 254 4.80 13.74 -7.55
C GLN A 254 5.68 12.55 -7.15
N ALA A 255 6.92 12.80 -6.74
CA ALA A 255 7.75 11.76 -6.13
C ALA A 255 7.13 11.30 -4.79
N SER A 256 7.38 10.05 -4.41
CA SER A 256 6.97 9.56 -3.09
C SER A 256 7.73 10.27 -1.97
N ASP A 257 7.03 10.64 -0.91
CA ASP A 257 7.64 11.13 0.33
C ASP A 257 8.48 10.01 0.97
N SER A 258 9.80 10.10 0.81
CA SER A 258 10.81 9.13 1.24
C SER A 258 11.93 9.76 2.07
N ILE A 259 11.73 11.02 2.50
CA ILE A 259 12.76 11.75 3.27
C ILE A 259 12.96 11.03 4.61
N GLU A 260 14.21 10.62 4.86
CA GLU A 260 14.67 10.22 6.18
C GLU A 260 15.17 11.47 6.91
N GLU A 261 14.48 11.82 7.98
CA GLU A 261 14.80 13.00 8.79
C GLU A 261 15.89 12.64 9.81
N ASP A 262 16.84 13.56 9.98
CA ASP A 262 17.91 13.45 10.96
C ASP A 262 17.64 14.38 12.16
N PRO A 263 17.19 13.85 13.32
CA PRO A 263 16.92 14.65 14.50
C PRO A 263 18.14 15.42 15.02
N THR A 264 19.37 15.02 14.66
CA THR A 264 20.58 15.75 15.06
C THR A 264 20.74 17.08 14.35
N SER A 265 20.04 17.28 13.21
CA SER A 265 20.01 18.54 12.47
C SER A 265 18.97 19.54 13.00
N TRP A 266 18.13 19.14 13.95
CA TRP A 266 17.01 19.96 14.42
C TRP A 266 17.45 21.12 15.30
N THR A 267 16.78 22.26 15.14
CA THR A 267 17.04 23.47 15.94
C THR A 267 16.09 23.56 17.13
N VAL A 268 16.64 23.68 18.35
CA VAL A 268 15.84 23.91 19.57
C VAL A 268 15.49 25.40 19.67
N ALA A 269 14.20 25.72 19.52
CA ALA A 269 13.69 27.10 19.52
C ALA A 269 13.28 27.64 20.91
N THR A 270 13.48 26.87 21.98
CA THR A 270 13.06 27.22 23.35
C THR A 270 14.26 27.26 24.31
N GLN A 271 14.06 27.77 25.52
CA GLN A 271 15.10 27.82 26.55
C GLN A 271 15.49 26.44 27.09
N ARG A 272 14.55 25.49 27.11
CA ARG A 272 14.75 24.13 27.63
C ARG A 272 14.93 23.16 26.46
N ALA A 273 16.09 22.54 26.38
CA ALA A 273 16.29 21.42 25.45
C ALA A 273 15.49 20.18 25.88
N PRO A 274 14.95 19.40 24.92
CA PRO A 274 14.43 18.06 25.20
C PRO A 274 15.52 17.16 25.78
N SER A 275 15.15 16.27 26.69
CA SER A 275 16.00 15.14 27.09
C SER A 275 16.13 14.12 25.95
N ASP A 276 17.11 13.21 26.04
CA ASP A 276 17.30 12.16 25.03
C ASP A 276 16.04 11.30 24.81
N ALA A 277 15.29 11.01 25.88
CA ALA A 277 14.03 10.28 25.80
C ALA A 277 12.95 11.08 25.07
N GLU A 278 12.82 12.37 25.39
CA GLU A 278 11.89 13.26 24.68
C GLU A 278 12.30 13.46 23.22
N MET A 279 13.59 13.52 22.91
CA MET A 279 14.08 13.64 21.53
C MET A 279 13.73 12.39 20.70
N LYS A 280 13.86 11.20 21.27
CA LYS A 280 13.40 9.95 20.65
C LYS A 280 11.89 9.95 20.40
N ASP A 281 11.10 10.41 21.36
CA ASP A 281 9.65 10.54 21.21
C ASP A 281 9.26 11.59 20.15
N LEU A 282 10.00 12.70 20.04
CA LEU A 282 9.81 13.70 19.00
C LEU A 282 10.13 13.16 17.60
N ALA A 283 11.25 12.43 17.45
CA ALA A 283 11.60 11.76 16.19
C ALA A 283 10.54 10.74 15.77
N PHE A 284 10.07 9.93 16.73
CA PHE A 284 8.96 9.00 16.49
C PHE A 284 7.68 9.73 16.07
N ALA A 285 7.28 10.79 16.79
CA ALA A 285 6.06 11.55 16.50
C ALA A 285 6.11 12.25 15.15
N TRP A 286 7.28 12.80 14.78
CA TRP A 286 7.50 13.43 13.48
C TRP A 286 7.26 12.43 12.34
N LYS A 287 7.89 11.25 12.45
CA LYS A 287 7.73 10.17 11.48
C LYS A 287 6.29 9.63 11.46
N ALA A 288 5.64 9.51 12.61
CA ALA A 288 4.23 9.10 12.69
C ALA A 288 3.29 10.10 12.00
N ALA A 289 3.54 11.41 12.14
CA ALA A 289 2.69 12.46 11.58
C ALA A 289 2.59 12.42 10.05
N LYS A 290 3.65 11.95 9.37
CA LYS A 290 3.68 11.69 7.91
C LYS A 290 2.53 10.79 7.43
N HIS A 291 2.12 9.84 8.27
CA HIS A 291 1.10 8.83 7.92
C HIS A 291 -0.33 9.25 8.31
N ILE A 292 -0.50 10.44 8.88
CA ILE A 292 -1.80 10.94 9.34
C ILE A 292 -2.27 12.06 8.41
N LYS A 293 -3.56 12.06 8.04
CA LYS A 293 -4.09 13.08 7.13
C LYS A 293 -4.03 14.48 7.76
N SER A 294 -3.57 15.45 6.99
CA SER A 294 -3.41 16.85 7.43
C SER A 294 -4.74 17.58 7.70
N ASN A 295 -4.81 18.52 8.65
CA ASN A 295 -3.75 18.85 9.63
C ASN A 295 -3.63 17.77 10.69
N ALA A 296 -2.43 17.21 10.85
CA ALA A 296 -2.12 16.15 11.80
C ALA A 296 -1.45 16.72 13.06
N ILE A 297 -1.86 16.23 14.23
CA ILE A 297 -1.15 16.42 15.50
C ILE A 297 -1.01 15.04 16.14
N VAL A 298 0.20 14.74 16.62
CA VAL A 298 0.55 13.48 17.28
C VAL A 298 1.13 13.79 18.65
N PHE A 299 0.55 13.19 19.67
CA PHE A 299 1.18 13.10 20.99
C PHE A 299 1.78 11.71 21.13
N ALA A 300 3.08 11.67 21.43
CA ALA A 300 3.80 10.43 21.65
C ALA A 300 4.47 10.43 23.03
N LYS A 301 4.60 9.25 23.61
CA LYS A 301 5.37 9.02 24.83
C LYS A 301 5.92 7.59 24.85
N GLY A 302 7.20 7.45 25.11
CA GLY A 302 7.88 6.16 25.12
C GLY A 302 7.67 5.41 23.81
N LEU A 303 7.92 6.06 22.68
CA LEU A 303 7.78 5.52 21.32
C LEU A 303 6.40 4.89 21.03
N ALA A 304 5.35 5.43 21.63
CA ALA A 304 3.97 5.05 21.37
C ALA A 304 3.13 6.31 21.17
N MET A 305 2.23 6.27 20.20
CA MET A 305 1.22 7.29 20.00
C MET A 305 0.18 7.18 21.11
N VAL A 306 0.06 8.24 21.92
CA VAL A 306 -0.91 8.33 23.01
C VAL A 306 -2.10 9.20 22.65
N GLY A 307 -2.04 9.97 21.56
CA GLY A 307 -3.20 10.72 21.07
C GLY A 307 -2.95 11.28 19.67
N MET A 308 -4.02 11.39 18.89
CA MET A 308 -3.96 11.99 17.55
C MET A 308 -5.14 12.92 17.25
N GLY A 309 -4.90 13.87 16.36
CA GLY A 309 -5.91 14.68 15.72
C GLY A 309 -5.66 14.70 14.23
N ALA A 310 -6.52 14.01 13.48
CA ALA A 310 -6.36 13.80 12.05
C ALA A 310 -7.39 14.59 11.23
N GLY A 311 -6.97 15.08 10.06
CA GLY A 311 -7.85 15.49 8.98
C GLY A 311 -8.66 16.76 9.22
N GLN A 312 -8.29 17.60 10.20
CA GLN A 312 -9.06 18.81 10.50
C GLN A 312 -8.60 19.99 9.64
N PRO A 313 -9.54 20.80 9.07
CA PRO A 313 -9.19 22.04 8.38
C PRO A 313 -8.46 23.02 9.30
N ASN A 314 -8.83 23.05 10.59
CA ASN A 314 -8.20 23.89 11.60
C ASN A 314 -7.28 23.05 12.51
N ARG A 315 -5.98 23.39 12.51
CA ARG A 315 -4.95 22.71 13.31
C ARG A 315 -5.24 22.72 14.81
N VAL A 316 -5.89 23.77 15.33
CA VAL A 316 -6.27 23.86 16.76
C VAL A 316 -7.25 22.75 17.14
N VAL A 317 -8.17 22.38 16.23
CA VAL A 317 -9.10 21.26 16.46
C VAL A 317 -8.32 19.95 16.53
N SER A 318 -7.32 19.73 15.68
CA SER A 318 -6.44 18.55 15.77
C SER A 318 -5.71 18.48 17.12
N VAL A 319 -5.27 19.61 17.68
CA VAL A 319 -4.68 19.65 19.04
C VAL A 319 -5.70 19.18 20.08
N HIS A 320 -6.92 19.72 20.06
CA HIS A 320 -7.97 19.34 21.02
C HIS A 320 -8.38 17.87 20.93
N LEU A 321 -8.43 17.30 19.71
CA LEU A 321 -8.69 15.88 19.51
C LEU A 321 -7.55 15.01 20.07
N SER A 322 -6.29 15.42 19.86
CA SER A 322 -5.11 14.73 20.42
C SER A 322 -5.10 14.77 21.95
N GLN A 323 -5.45 15.91 22.54
CA GLN A 323 -5.58 16.07 23.99
C GLN A 323 -6.66 15.18 24.57
N ARG A 324 -7.84 15.15 23.93
CA ARG A 324 -8.97 14.36 24.41
C ARG A 324 -8.68 12.86 24.36
N SER A 325 -8.08 12.37 23.27
CA SER A 325 -7.71 10.95 23.11
C SER A 325 -6.63 10.53 24.10
N SER A 326 -5.62 11.36 24.34
CA SER A 326 -4.52 11.03 25.26
C SER A 326 -4.85 11.08 26.74
N GLY A 327 -6.00 11.65 27.12
CA GLY A 327 -6.32 11.93 28.52
C GLY A 327 -5.39 12.96 29.18
N ILE A 328 -4.45 13.55 28.42
CA ILE A 328 -3.55 14.60 28.89
C ILE A 328 -4.33 15.90 29.03
N ARG A 329 -4.49 16.36 30.27
CA ARG A 329 -5.00 17.70 30.56
C ARG A 329 -3.83 18.68 30.52
N PRO A 330 -3.85 19.72 29.67
CA PRO A 330 -2.78 20.71 29.68
C PRO A 330 -2.71 21.42 31.03
N LYS A 331 -1.50 21.65 31.54
CA LYS A 331 -1.26 22.65 32.59
C LYS A 331 -1.13 24.01 31.91
N GLY A 332 -2.25 24.67 31.64
CA GLY A 332 -2.32 26.01 31.04
C GLY A 332 -3.29 26.11 29.86
N GLN A 333 -3.92 27.28 29.69
CA GLN A 333 -4.73 27.62 28.52
C GLN A 333 -3.80 28.00 27.34
N PHE A 334 -4.18 27.59 26.13
CA PHE A 334 -3.63 28.16 24.90
C PHE A 334 -4.22 29.55 24.67
#